data_AF-A0A438NDD3-F1
#
_entry.id   AF-A0A438NDD3-F1
#
_cell.length_a   1.000
_cell.length_b   1.000
_cell.length_c   1.000
_cell.angle_alpha   90.00
_cell.angle_beta   90.00
_cell.angle_gamma   90.00
#
_symmetry.space_group_name_H-M   'P 1'
#
loop_
_entity.id
_entity.type
_entity.pdbx_description
1 polymer ?
#
loop_
_entity_poly.entity_id
_entity_poly.type
_entity_poly.pdbx_seq_one_letter_code
_entity_poly.pdbx_strand_id
1 'polypeptide(L)'
;MFPRRRSPLLGAAVVYGASRSGARRGMQVEAERQAAMQAQAQQQQAAYQAQMQRENQQKAESDKQKEEMLNKERELARKEAELEVRERAANRPDDRFLAPPAYGGLDVLFCTKCGNQCKVGDKFCGGCGLKLPPPTDLA
;
A
#
# COMPACT_ATOMS: atom_id res chain seq x y z
N MET A 1 -3.28 -79.03 -83.60
CA MET A 1 -3.09 -77.83 -82.74
C MET A 1 -3.78 -76.65 -83.42
N PHE A 2 -4.83 -76.10 -82.82
CA PHE A 2 -5.65 -75.03 -83.41
C PHE A 2 -4.96 -73.65 -83.35
N PRO A 3 -5.12 -72.79 -84.37
CA PRO A 3 -4.53 -71.45 -84.41
C PRO A 3 -5.41 -70.45 -83.65
N ARG A 4 -4.83 -69.61 -82.78
CA ARG A 4 -5.56 -68.50 -82.14
C ARG A 4 -5.28 -67.18 -82.86
N ARG A 5 -6.34 -66.65 -83.48
CA ARG A 5 -6.45 -65.29 -84.03
C ARG A 5 -6.86 -64.28 -82.94
N ARG A 6 -6.67 -62.99 -83.26
CA ARG A 6 -7.33 -61.75 -82.77
C ARG A 6 -6.73 -61.15 -81.48
N SER A 7 -6.54 -59.84 -81.29
CA SER A 7 -6.69 -58.58 -82.06
C SER A 7 -6.27 -57.42 -81.11
N PRO A 8 -6.08 -56.17 -81.55
CA PRO A 8 -5.35 -55.14 -80.80
C PRO A 8 -6.22 -54.46 -79.73
N LEU A 9 -5.63 -54.13 -78.58
CA LEU A 9 -6.20 -53.19 -77.61
C LEU A 9 -5.48 -51.85 -77.73
N LEU A 10 -5.65 -51.19 -78.88
CA LEU A 10 -5.61 -49.74 -78.94
C LEU A 10 -6.97 -49.26 -78.41
N GLY A 11 -7.00 -48.56 -77.28
CA GLY A 11 -8.22 -47.90 -76.84
C GLY A 11 -8.43 -47.76 -75.34
N ALA A 12 -7.42 -47.34 -74.58
CA ALA A 12 -7.67 -46.69 -73.30
C ALA A 12 -7.42 -45.19 -73.50
N ALA A 13 -8.43 -44.52 -74.07
CA ALA A 13 -8.45 -43.07 -74.12
C ALA A 13 -8.47 -42.55 -72.68
N VAL A 14 -7.37 -41.89 -72.28
CA VAL A 14 -7.32 -41.08 -71.07
C VAL A 14 -8.22 -39.86 -71.31
N VAL A 15 -9.51 -40.01 -71.00
CA VAL A 15 -10.45 -38.89 -70.91
C VAL A 15 -10.31 -38.30 -69.50
N TYR A 16 -9.24 -37.53 -69.29
CA TYR A 16 -9.05 -36.70 -68.09
C TYR A 16 -8.94 -35.22 -68.49
N GLY A 17 -9.84 -34.76 -69.37
CA GLY A 17 -9.76 -33.44 -70.00
C GLY A 17 -10.89 -32.46 -69.68
N ALA A 18 -12.07 -32.89 -69.22
CA ALA A 18 -13.28 -32.05 -69.28
C ALA A 18 -13.77 -31.42 -67.96
N SER A 19 -13.17 -31.72 -66.79
CA SER A 19 -13.72 -31.25 -65.49
C SER A 19 -12.85 -30.26 -64.71
N ARG A 20 -11.72 -29.78 -65.28
CA ARG A 20 -10.82 -28.86 -64.56
C ARG A 20 -11.38 -27.44 -64.39
N SER A 21 -12.29 -27.01 -65.26
CA SER A 21 -12.85 -25.64 -65.27
C SER A 21 -14.02 -25.46 -64.29
N GLY A 22 -14.75 -26.53 -63.98
CA GLY A 22 -15.86 -26.54 -63.01
C GLY A 22 -15.39 -26.86 -61.57
N ALA A 23 -14.47 -27.81 -61.43
CA ALA A 23 -13.92 -28.21 -60.12
C ALA A 23 -13.18 -27.08 -59.39
N ARG A 24 -12.52 -26.17 -60.13
CA ARG A 24 -11.84 -25.00 -59.56
C ARG A 24 -12.81 -23.96 -58.98
N ARG A 25 -13.97 -23.76 -59.61
CA ARG A 25 -14.99 -22.82 -59.09
C ARG A 25 -15.69 -23.35 -57.85
N GLY A 26 -15.96 -24.67 -57.79
CA GLY A 26 -16.49 -25.30 -56.58
C GLY A 26 -15.55 -25.17 -55.38
N MET A 27 -14.26 -25.49 -55.57
CA MET A 27 -13.27 -25.34 -54.49
C MET A 27 -12.99 -23.88 -54.10
N GLN A 28 -13.09 -22.92 -55.03
CA GLN A 28 -12.95 -21.50 -54.70
C GLN A 28 -14.08 -21.00 -53.80
N VAL A 29 -15.33 -21.38 -54.07
CA VAL A 29 -16.49 -20.98 -53.24
C VAL A 29 -16.41 -21.61 -51.84
N GLU A 30 -15.94 -22.86 -51.73
CA GLU A 30 -15.69 -23.50 -50.44
C GLU A 30 -14.53 -22.86 -49.67
N ALA A 31 -13.44 -22.52 -50.35
CA ALA A 31 -12.30 -21.82 -49.76
C ALA A 31 -12.69 -20.41 -49.27
N GLU A 32 -13.50 -19.66 -50.02
CA GLU A 32 -14.04 -18.36 -49.60
C GLU A 32 -14.93 -18.50 -48.36
N ARG A 33 -15.79 -19.52 -48.29
CA ARG A 33 -16.59 -19.80 -47.07
C ARG A 33 -15.72 -20.14 -45.87
N GLN A 34 -14.68 -20.94 -46.05
CA GLN A 34 -13.74 -21.27 -44.97
C GLN A 34 -12.95 -20.04 -44.51
N ALA A 35 -12.51 -19.20 -45.45
CA ALA A 35 -11.81 -17.94 -45.16
C ALA A 35 -12.73 -16.95 -44.42
N ALA A 36 -13.99 -16.81 -44.84
CA ALA A 36 -14.96 -15.94 -44.18
C ALA A 36 -15.23 -16.40 -42.73
N MET A 37 -15.37 -17.71 -42.51
CA MET A 37 -15.55 -18.27 -41.17
C MET A 37 -14.32 -18.02 -40.28
N GLN A 38 -13.10 -18.22 -40.81
CA GLN A 38 -11.86 -17.96 -40.07
C GLN A 38 -11.69 -16.47 -39.76
N ALA A 39 -12.01 -15.58 -40.71
CA ALA A 39 -11.97 -14.14 -40.50
C ALA A 39 -12.96 -13.71 -39.40
N GLN A 40 -14.17 -14.26 -39.40
CA GLN A 40 -15.18 -13.97 -38.37
C GLN A 40 -14.72 -14.45 -36.99
N ALA A 41 -14.11 -15.64 -36.90
CA ALA A 41 -13.54 -16.15 -35.65
C ALA A 41 -12.38 -15.28 -35.15
N GLN A 42 -11.49 -14.85 -36.04
CA GLN A 42 -10.40 -13.92 -35.70
C GLN A 42 -10.94 -12.57 -35.20
N GLN A 43 -11.98 -12.03 -35.84
CA GLN A 43 -12.62 -10.79 -35.41
C GLN A 43 -13.26 -10.94 -34.02
N GLN A 44 -13.93 -12.06 -33.75
CA GLN A 44 -14.49 -12.32 -32.41
C GLN A 44 -13.41 -12.43 -31.34
N GLN A 45 -12.30 -13.13 -31.64
CA GLN A 45 -11.16 -13.23 -30.72
C GLN A 45 -10.51 -11.87 -30.46
N ALA A 46 -10.30 -11.07 -31.50
CA ALA A 46 -9.75 -9.72 -31.36
C ALA A 46 -10.68 -8.79 -30.58
N ALA A 47 -12.00 -8.86 -30.82
CA ALA A 47 -12.99 -8.10 -30.07
C ALA A 47 -13.01 -8.49 -28.58
N TYR A 48 -12.94 -9.79 -28.28
CA TYR A 48 -12.85 -10.29 -26.92
C TYR A 48 -11.58 -9.83 -26.22
N GLN A 49 -10.42 -9.94 -26.88
CA GLN A 49 -9.15 -9.45 -26.34
C GLN A 49 -9.18 -7.93 -26.11
N ALA A 50 -9.76 -7.16 -27.03
CA ALA A 50 -9.91 -5.72 -26.87
C ALA A 50 -10.84 -5.34 -25.71
N GLN A 51 -11.92 -6.09 -25.49
CA GLN A 51 -12.79 -5.89 -24.32
C GLN A 51 -12.04 -6.17 -23.01
N MET A 52 -11.33 -7.30 -22.93
CA MET A 52 -10.53 -7.66 -21.77
C MET A 52 -9.45 -6.62 -21.47
N GLN A 53 -8.78 -6.10 -22.50
CA GLN A 53 -7.78 -5.04 -22.32
C GLN A 53 -8.41 -3.75 -21.79
N ARG A 54 -9.58 -3.34 -22.31
CA ARG A 54 -10.29 -2.16 -21.82
C ARG A 54 -10.71 -2.31 -20.37
N GLU A 55 -11.25 -3.46 -19.99
CA GLU A 55 -11.67 -3.72 -18.61
C GLU A 55 -10.47 -3.72 -17.66
N ASN A 56 -9.35 -4.33 -18.06
CA ASN A 56 -8.11 -4.31 -17.28
C ASN A 56 -7.53 -2.89 -17.15
N GLN A 57 -7.58 -2.09 -18.22
CA GLN A 57 -7.16 -0.69 -18.19
C GLN A 57 -8.03 0.12 -17.22
N GLN A 58 -9.35 -0.02 -17.30
CA GLN A 58 -10.28 0.68 -16.40
C GLN A 58 -10.08 0.27 -14.93
N LYS A 59 -9.87 -1.02 -14.66
CA LYS A 59 -9.56 -1.50 -13.30
C LYS A 59 -8.24 -0.92 -12.81
N ALA A 60 -7.18 -0.96 -13.63
CA ALA A 60 -5.88 -0.40 -13.27
C ALA A 60 -5.94 1.12 -13.02
N GLU A 61 -6.73 1.87 -13.79
CA GLU A 61 -6.96 3.30 -13.56
C GLU A 61 -7.75 3.55 -12.27
N SER A 62 -8.81 2.79 -12.02
CA SER A 62 -9.59 2.87 -10.79
C SER A 62 -8.74 2.57 -9.55
N ASP A 63 -7.88 1.55 -9.64
CA ASP A 63 -7.02 1.16 -8.53
C ASP A 63 -5.93 2.21 -8.27
N LYS A 64 -5.35 2.80 -9.33
CA LYS A 64 -4.45 3.97 -9.20
C LYS A 64 -5.14 5.15 -8.52
N GLN A 65 -6.39 5.46 -8.89
CA GLN A 65 -7.15 6.54 -8.26
C GLN A 65 -7.41 6.27 -6.78
N LYS A 66 -7.77 5.03 -6.41
CA LYS A 66 -7.95 4.64 -5.00
C LYS A 66 -6.64 4.74 -4.22
N GLU A 67 -5.53 4.29 -4.79
CA GLU A 67 -4.21 4.38 -4.17
C GLU A 67 -3.80 5.85 -3.96
N GLU A 68 -4.03 6.72 -4.93
CA GLU A 68 -3.79 8.15 -4.80
C GLU A 68 -4.65 8.80 -3.71
N MET A 69 -5.93 8.45 -3.64
CA MET A 69 -6.83 8.91 -2.57
C MET A 69 -6.37 8.46 -1.18
N LEU A 70 -5.99 7.18 -1.04
CA LEU A 70 -5.45 6.62 0.20
C LEU A 70 -4.13 7.31 0.60
N ASN A 71 -3.27 7.62 -0.39
CA ASN A 71 -2.02 8.32 -0.11
C ASN A 71 -2.27 9.76 0.38
N LYS A 72 -3.21 10.48 -0.27
CA LYS A 72 -3.64 11.81 0.19
C LYS A 72 -4.22 11.76 1.60
N GLU A 73 -5.06 10.79 1.90
CA GLU A 73 -5.62 10.61 3.24
C GLU A 73 -4.53 10.35 4.29
N ARG A 74 -3.55 9.48 3.98
CA ARG A 74 -2.39 9.23 4.84
C ARG A 74 -1.54 10.48 5.05
N GLU A 75 -1.34 11.30 4.03
CA GLU A 75 -0.62 12.57 4.15
C GLU A 75 -1.36 13.57 5.03
N LEU A 76 -2.69 13.66 4.89
CA LEU A 76 -3.52 14.52 5.74
C LEU A 76 -3.47 14.05 7.20
N ALA A 77 -3.59 12.75 7.45
CA ALA A 77 -3.48 12.19 8.80
C ALA A 77 -2.11 12.46 9.44
N ARG A 78 -1.02 12.41 8.64
CA ARG A 78 0.32 12.78 9.13
C ARG A 78 0.41 14.25 9.52
N LYS A 79 -0.13 15.16 8.69
CA LYS A 79 -0.16 16.59 8.98
C LYS A 79 -1.03 16.91 10.18
N GLU A 80 -2.16 16.25 10.32
CA GLU A 80 -3.06 16.40 11.46
C GLU A 80 -2.37 15.95 12.75
N ALA A 81 -1.72 14.78 12.76
CA ALA A 81 -0.94 14.32 13.92
C ALA A 81 0.21 15.27 14.28
N GLU A 82 0.88 15.87 13.29
CA GLU A 82 1.92 16.87 13.53
C GLU A 82 1.35 18.14 14.19
N LEU A 83 0.20 18.62 13.71
CA LEU A 83 -0.51 19.74 14.33
C LEU A 83 -0.97 19.42 15.75
N GLU A 84 -1.51 18.22 15.98
CA GLU A 84 -1.92 17.77 17.31
C GLU A 84 -0.74 17.72 18.28
N VAL A 85 0.42 17.20 17.86
CA VAL A 85 1.65 17.21 18.66
C VAL A 85 2.07 18.65 18.97
N ARG A 86 2.00 19.55 17.98
CA ARG A 86 2.33 20.97 18.17
C ARG A 86 1.38 21.65 19.16
N GLU A 87 0.08 21.39 19.04
CA GLU A 87 -0.94 21.93 19.95
C GLU A 87 -0.79 21.38 21.36
N ARG A 88 -0.50 20.08 21.50
CA ARG A 88 -0.23 19.46 22.80
C ARG A 88 1.04 19.99 23.44
N ALA A 89 2.07 20.28 22.66
CA ALA A 89 3.28 20.93 23.14
C ALA A 89 3.01 22.38 23.59
N ALA A 90 2.16 23.11 22.87
CA ALA A 90 1.76 24.47 23.22
C ALA A 90 0.87 24.53 24.48
N ASN A 91 -0.03 23.55 24.66
CA ASN A 91 -0.93 23.45 25.81
C ASN A 91 -0.35 22.62 26.98
N ARG A 92 0.94 22.28 26.92
CA ARG A 92 1.58 21.53 28.01
C ARG A 92 1.44 22.35 29.30
N PRO A 93 0.77 21.85 30.35
CA PRO A 93 0.61 22.60 31.59
C PRO A 93 2.00 22.97 32.11
N ASP A 94 2.14 24.23 32.50
CA ASP A 94 3.40 24.83 32.94
C ASP A 94 3.89 24.08 34.20
N ASP A 95 4.78 23.10 34.02
CA ASP A 95 5.48 22.35 35.08
C ASP A 95 6.40 23.26 35.93
N ARG A 96 6.27 24.59 35.85
CA ARG A 96 6.85 25.54 36.80
C ARG A 96 6.43 25.29 38.25
N PHE A 97 5.37 24.52 38.50
CA PHE A 97 4.98 24.07 39.83
C PHE A 97 5.64 22.75 40.29
N LEU A 98 6.36 22.06 39.39
CA LEU A 98 7.12 20.83 39.67
C LEU A 98 8.63 21.06 39.73
N ALA A 99 9.09 22.31 39.59
CA ALA A 99 10.39 22.67 40.13
C ALA A 99 10.35 22.37 41.64
N PRO A 100 11.18 21.45 42.18
CA PRO A 100 11.29 21.31 43.62
C PRO A 100 11.56 22.71 44.18
N PRO A 101 10.89 23.14 45.26
CA PRO A 101 11.21 24.41 45.88
C PRO A 101 12.71 24.38 46.09
N ALA A 102 13.41 25.31 45.44
CA ALA A 102 14.80 25.54 45.75
C ALA A 102 14.81 25.95 47.22
N TYR A 103 14.98 24.96 48.11
CA TYR A 103 15.35 25.15 49.51
C TYR A 103 16.78 25.72 49.48
N GLY A 104 16.88 26.95 48.97
CA GLY A 104 17.96 27.86 49.24
C GLY A 104 17.82 28.27 50.69
N GLY A 105 18.56 27.58 51.54
CA GLY A 105 18.63 27.84 52.97
C GLY A 105 19.11 26.60 53.68
N LEU A 106 20.42 26.37 53.68
CA LEU A 106 21.10 25.39 54.54
C LEU A 106 21.04 25.78 56.03
N ASP A 107 20.08 26.64 56.41
CA ASP A 107 20.03 27.38 57.66
C ASP A 107 18.80 27.01 58.50
N VAL A 108 18.42 25.73 58.49
CA VAL A 108 17.31 25.20 59.30
C VAL A 108 17.82 24.10 60.23
N LEU A 109 17.64 24.31 61.54
CA LEU A 109 17.94 23.35 62.60
C LEU A 109 16.65 22.73 63.11
N PHE A 110 16.70 21.45 63.47
CA PHE A 110 15.58 20.76 64.06
C PHE A 110 15.76 20.63 65.57
N CYS A 111 14.72 20.99 66.34
CA CYS A 111 14.77 20.83 67.79
C CYS A 111 14.79 19.35 68.18
N THR A 112 15.78 18.93 68.95
CA THR A 112 15.92 17.54 69.44
C THR A 112 14.81 17.11 70.39
N LYS A 113 14.10 18.05 71.02
CA LYS A 113 13.01 17.75 71.97
C LYS A 113 11.65 17.63 71.31
N CYS A 114 11.31 18.53 70.38
CA CYS A 114 9.96 18.61 69.82
C CYS A 114 9.88 18.52 68.29
N GLY A 115 11.02 18.41 67.59
CA GLY A 115 11.07 18.27 66.13
C GLY A 115 10.74 19.53 65.34
N ASN A 116 10.46 20.67 65.99
CA ASN A 116 10.15 21.92 65.28
C ASN A 116 11.37 22.43 64.49
N GLN A 117 11.08 22.93 63.29
CA GLN A 117 12.04 23.66 62.46
C GLN A 117 12.33 25.03 63.08
N CYS A 118 13.60 25.29 63.37
CA CYS A 118 14.12 26.53 63.94
C CYS A 118 15.17 27.10 62.99
N LYS A 119 15.36 28.42 62.94
CA LYS A 119 16.34 29.03 62.03
C LYS A 119 17.73 29.00 62.66
N VAL A 120 18.77 28.82 61.84
CA VAL A 120 20.17 28.99 62.27
C VAL A 120 20.35 30.44 62.76
N GLY A 121 20.57 30.59 64.07
CA GLY A 121 20.64 31.89 64.75
C GLY A 121 19.65 32.03 65.92
N ASP A 122 18.60 31.22 65.98
CA ASP A 122 17.67 31.20 67.11
C ASP A 122 18.35 30.57 68.35
N LYS A 123 18.31 31.27 69.49
CA LYS A 123 18.87 30.75 70.75
C LYS A 123 17.96 29.72 71.43
N PHE A 124 16.67 29.74 71.10
CA PHE A 124 15.64 28.90 71.71
C PHE A 124 14.65 28.40 70.64
N CYS A 125 14.13 27.19 70.83
CA CYS A 125 13.09 26.64 70.00
C CYS A 125 11.76 27.37 70.23
N GLY A 126 11.16 27.91 69.17
CA GLY A 126 9.86 28.59 69.23
C GLY A 126 8.67 27.69 69.62
N GLY A 127 8.83 26.37 69.57
CA GLY A 127 7.79 25.42 69.97
C GLY A 127 7.83 25.01 71.44
N CYS A 128 9.01 24.64 71.94
CA CYS A 128 9.15 24.04 73.27
C CYS A 128 10.06 24.82 74.24
N GLY A 129 10.64 25.95 73.78
CA GLY A 129 11.52 26.81 74.57
C GLY A 129 12.92 26.23 74.86
N LEU A 130 13.26 25.06 74.30
CA LEU A 130 14.58 24.45 74.51
C LEU A 130 15.69 25.32 73.89
N LYS A 131 16.80 25.51 74.62
CA LYS A 131 17.98 26.20 74.10
C LYS A 131 18.60 25.41 72.95
N LEU A 132 18.83 26.09 71.83
CA LEU A 132 19.44 25.51 70.63
C LEU A 132 20.97 25.69 70.66
N PRO A 133 21.74 24.79 70.02
CA PRO A 133 23.19 24.91 69.94
C PRO A 133 23.59 26.12 69.08
N PRO A 134 24.75 26.75 69.37
CA PRO A 134 25.24 27.87 68.58
C PRO A 134 25.60 27.42 67.14
N PRO A 135 25.50 28.32 66.15
CA PRO A 135 25.66 28.00 64.73
C PRO A 135 27.11 27.68 64.31
N THR A 136 28.06 27.59 65.24
CA THR A 136 29.51 27.45 64.96
C THR A 136 30.06 26.03 65.09
N ASP A 137 29.26 25.05 65.51
CA ASP A 137 29.75 23.70 65.86
C ASP A 137 29.50 22.65 64.75
N LEU A 138 29.26 23.07 63.51
CA LEU A 138 29.19 22.19 62.35
C LEU A 138 30.29 22.58 61.35
N ALA A 139 31.52 22.18 61.66
CA ALA A 139 32.65 22.13 60.73
C ALA A 139 33.14 20.68 60.62
#